data_AF-A0A950FCM4-F1
#
_entry.id   AF-A0A950FCM4-F1
#
_cell.length_a   1.000
_cell.length_b   1.000
_cell.length_c   1.000
_cell.angle_alpha   90.00
_cell.angle_beta   90.00
_cell.angle_gamma   90.00
#
_symmetry.space_group_name_H-M   'P 1'
#
loop_
_entity.id
_entity.type
_entity.pdbx_description
1 polymer ?
#
loop_
_entity_poly.entity_id
_entity_poly.type
_entity_poly.pdbx_seq_one_letter_code
_entity_poly.pdbx_strand_id
1 'polypeptide(L)'
;TIALTNSPDTRLAQAADIAVVLRTGPEVIAGSTRMKAAAAQKMALAMLSTAVMVRLGKVFDNLMVDVRAGNRKLRERAVRVTQVVTGAPLQAVVGALEGCGYRPKVAIVMIRRACDTAEAQKLLDRERGDLRAALAEPS
;
A
#
# COMPACT_ATOMS: atom_id res chain seq x y z
N THR A 1 11.98 -19.02 3.48
CA THR A 1 12.95 -17.92 3.36
C THR A 1 13.11 -17.53 1.90
N ILE A 2 13.47 -16.27 1.61
CA ILE A 2 13.67 -15.76 0.25
C ILE A 2 15.10 -15.22 0.13
N ALA A 3 15.82 -15.63 -0.92
CA ALA A 3 17.12 -15.08 -1.30
C ALA A 3 16.98 -14.12 -2.48
N LEU A 4 17.62 -12.95 -2.39
CA LEU A 4 17.74 -11.98 -3.48
C LEU A 4 19.21 -11.82 -3.84
N THR A 5 19.59 -12.18 -5.07
CA THR A 5 20.99 -12.17 -5.52
C THR A 5 21.10 -11.68 -6.97
N ASN A 6 22.26 -11.16 -7.36
CA ASN A 6 22.53 -10.75 -8.74
C ASN A 6 23.44 -11.75 -9.50
N SER A 7 23.91 -12.79 -8.80
CA SER A 7 24.72 -13.86 -9.35
C SER A 7 23.96 -15.19 -9.30
N PRO A 8 24.00 -16.00 -10.36
CA PRO A 8 23.43 -17.35 -10.34
C PRO A 8 24.22 -18.28 -9.41
N ASP A 9 23.61 -19.40 -9.02
CA ASP A 9 24.25 -20.54 -8.34
C ASP A 9 25.01 -20.21 -7.04
N THR A 10 24.61 -19.13 -6.36
CA THR A 10 25.19 -18.76 -5.07
C THR A 10 24.74 -19.71 -3.96
N ARG A 11 25.60 -19.90 -2.96
CA ARG A 11 25.23 -20.61 -1.71
C ARG A 11 23.98 -20.02 -1.04
N LEU A 12 23.80 -18.70 -1.13
CA LEU A 12 22.62 -18.00 -0.62
C LEU A 12 21.34 -18.45 -1.34
N ALA A 13 21.38 -18.55 -2.68
CA ALA A 13 20.25 -19.01 -3.48
C ALA A 13 19.91 -20.48 -3.20
N GLN A 14 20.92 -21.32 -3.02
CA GLN A 14 20.74 -22.76 -2.72
C GLN A 14 20.17 -23.02 -1.31
N ALA A 15 20.42 -22.11 -0.37
CA ALA A 15 19.97 -22.25 1.02
C ALA A 15 18.57 -21.67 1.30
N ALA A 16 17.91 -21.06 0.31
CA ALA A 16 16.60 -20.41 0.50
C ALA A 16 15.48 -21.19 -0.21
N ASP A 17 14.27 -21.16 0.37
CA ASP A 17 13.09 -21.81 -0.24
C ASP A 17 12.71 -21.19 -1.60
N ILE A 18 12.96 -19.88 -1.76
CA ILE A 18 12.72 -19.15 -3.02
C ILE A 18 13.96 -18.31 -3.34
N ALA A 19 14.55 -18.53 -4.51
CA ALA A 19 15.66 -17.74 -5.01
C ALA A 19 15.21 -16.78 -6.13
N VAL A 20 15.46 -15.48 -5.96
CA VAL A 20 15.25 -14.45 -6.96
C VAL A 20 16.62 -13.98 -7.48
N VAL A 21 16.97 -14.42 -8.69
CA VAL A 21 18.26 -14.14 -9.33
C VAL A 21 18.13 -13.00 -10.36
N LEU A 22 18.54 -11.80 -9.97
CA LEU A 22 18.51 -10.58 -10.77
C LEU A 22 19.79 -10.42 -11.61
N ARG A 23 19.85 -11.09 -12.76
CA ARG A 23 21.06 -11.11 -13.62
C ARG A 23 21.33 -9.76 -14.28
N THR A 24 22.08 -8.88 -13.60
CA THR A 24 22.41 -7.53 -14.08
C THR A 24 23.68 -7.44 -14.92
N GLY A 25 24.48 -8.52 -14.96
CA GLY A 25 25.78 -8.57 -15.64
C GLY A 25 26.86 -7.70 -14.96
N PRO A 26 28.06 -7.60 -15.57
CA PRO A 26 29.17 -6.81 -15.03
C PRO A 26 28.81 -5.33 -14.87
N GLU A 27 29.28 -4.71 -13.80
CA GLU A 27 29.08 -3.27 -13.56
C GLU A 27 30.02 -2.42 -14.43
N VAL A 28 29.60 -1.18 -14.73
CA VAL A 28 30.43 -0.22 -15.49
C VAL A 28 31.73 0.08 -14.74
N ILE A 29 31.63 0.25 -13.41
CA ILE A 29 32.78 0.27 -12.52
C ILE A 29 32.91 -1.13 -11.94
N ALA A 30 33.98 -1.84 -12.28
CA ALA A 30 34.21 -3.20 -11.81
C ALA A 30 34.07 -3.29 -10.28
N GLY A 31 33.20 -4.19 -9.81
CA GLY A 31 32.93 -4.42 -8.38
C GLY A 31 31.95 -3.43 -7.71
N SER A 32 31.54 -2.34 -8.37
CA SER A 32 30.65 -1.35 -7.78
C SER A 32 29.16 -1.76 -7.85
N THR A 33 28.77 -2.78 -7.07
CA THR A 33 27.41 -3.35 -7.05
C THR A 33 26.32 -2.40 -6.55
N ARG A 34 26.69 -1.23 -6.00
CA ARG A 34 25.74 -0.14 -5.69
C ARG A 34 25.05 0.48 -6.93
N MET A 35 25.45 0.05 -8.13
CA MET A 35 24.92 0.52 -9.40
C MET A 35 23.76 -0.36 -9.89
N LYS A 36 23.94 -1.18 -10.95
CA LYS A 36 22.84 -1.95 -11.53
C LYS A 36 22.29 -2.97 -10.55
N ALA A 37 23.15 -3.66 -9.80
CA ALA A 37 22.71 -4.67 -8.85
C ALA A 37 21.80 -4.09 -7.76
N ALA A 38 22.22 -3.02 -7.09
CA ALA A 38 21.39 -2.35 -6.08
C ALA A 38 20.11 -1.74 -6.66
N ALA A 39 20.16 -1.16 -7.87
CA ALA A 39 18.96 -0.65 -8.54
C ALA A 39 17.95 -1.77 -8.83
N ALA A 40 18.42 -2.92 -9.31
CA ALA A 40 17.57 -4.09 -9.54
C ALA A 40 16.96 -4.62 -8.24
N GLN A 41 17.75 -4.71 -7.16
CA GLN A 41 17.25 -5.13 -5.85
C GLN A 41 16.21 -4.17 -5.29
N LYS A 42 16.43 -2.84 -5.41
CA LYS A 42 15.46 -1.82 -5.01
C LYS A 42 14.13 -2.01 -5.74
N MET A 43 14.16 -2.25 -7.04
CA MET A 43 12.94 -2.50 -7.83
C MET A 43 12.24 -3.77 -7.37
N ALA A 44 12.97 -4.88 -7.20
CA ALA A 44 12.39 -6.15 -6.74
C ALA A 44 11.73 -6.00 -5.35
N LEU A 45 12.40 -5.34 -4.41
CA LEU A 45 11.85 -5.09 -3.07
C LEU A 45 10.62 -4.17 -3.12
N ALA A 46 10.66 -3.12 -3.95
CA ALA A 46 9.51 -2.23 -4.14
C ALA A 46 8.30 -2.97 -4.74
N MET A 47 8.53 -3.88 -5.70
CA MET A 47 7.49 -4.71 -6.28
C MET A 47 6.90 -5.66 -5.24
N LEU A 48 7.73 -6.37 -4.50
CA LEU A 48 7.30 -7.30 -3.45
C LEU A 48 6.48 -6.58 -2.39
N SER A 49 7.00 -5.49 -1.83
CA SER A 49 6.28 -4.73 -0.80
C SER A 49 4.97 -4.17 -1.32
N THR A 50 4.95 -3.64 -2.55
CA THR A 50 3.74 -3.08 -3.14
C THR A 50 2.69 -4.16 -3.40
N ALA A 51 3.09 -5.31 -3.97
CA ALA A 51 2.18 -6.42 -4.24
C ALA A 51 1.56 -6.98 -2.94
N VAL A 52 2.36 -7.10 -1.87
CA VAL A 52 1.86 -7.48 -0.54
C VAL A 52 0.86 -6.45 -0.01
N MET A 53 1.18 -5.16 -0.07
CA MET A 53 0.29 -4.12 0.44
C MET A 53 -1.03 -4.00 -0.35
N VAL A 54 -1.00 -4.25 -1.66
CA VAL A 54 -2.21 -4.36 -2.49
C VAL A 54 -3.07 -5.54 -2.01
N ARG A 55 -2.47 -6.73 -1.82
CA ARG A 55 -3.19 -7.92 -1.33
C ARG A 55 -3.73 -7.77 0.09
N LEU A 56 -3.12 -6.91 0.91
CA LEU A 56 -3.60 -6.59 2.26
C LEU A 56 -4.63 -5.46 2.30
N GLY A 57 -5.22 -5.06 1.16
CA GLY A 57 -6.28 -4.04 1.12
C GLY A 57 -5.81 -2.63 1.52
N LYS A 58 -4.51 -2.32 1.37
CA LYS A 58 -3.94 -0.99 1.65
C LYS A 58 -4.08 -0.01 0.48
N VAL A 59 -4.45 -0.54 -0.68
CA VAL A 59 -4.66 0.18 -1.95
C VAL A 59 -6.08 -0.10 -2.43
N PHE A 60 -6.76 0.92 -2.92
CA PHE A 60 -8.05 0.83 -3.60
C PHE A 60 -7.87 1.36 -5.02
N ASP A 61 -8.11 0.51 -6.02
CA ASP A 61 -7.70 0.73 -7.41
C ASP A 61 -6.19 1.06 -7.50
N ASN A 62 -5.83 2.31 -7.82
CA ASN A 62 -4.45 2.79 -7.83
C ASN A 62 -4.15 3.79 -6.70
N LEU A 63 -5.06 3.95 -5.74
CA LEU A 63 -4.97 4.93 -4.66
C LEU A 63 -4.55 4.27 -3.35
N MET A 64 -3.52 4.83 -2.70
CA MET A 64 -3.11 4.42 -1.36
C MET A 64 -4.12 4.98 -0.35
N VAL A 65 -4.95 4.11 0.21
CA VAL A 65 -6.05 4.47 1.11
C VAL A 65 -5.69 4.26 2.59
N ASP A 66 -4.64 3.50 2.90
CA ASP A 66 -4.16 3.29 4.27
C ASP A 66 -2.90 4.13 4.56
N VAL A 67 -3.05 5.46 4.49
CA VAL A 67 -1.98 6.43 4.75
C VAL A 67 -2.09 6.96 6.18
N ARG A 68 -0.98 6.96 6.93
CA ARG A 68 -0.88 7.71 8.20
C ARG A 68 -0.60 9.18 7.92
N ALA A 69 -1.61 10.03 8.05
CA ALA A 69 -1.53 11.45 7.72
C ALA A 69 -0.88 12.32 8.83
N GLY A 70 0.39 12.05 9.13
CA GLY A 70 1.13 12.71 10.21
C GLY A 70 1.63 14.13 9.91
N ASN A 71 1.50 14.62 8.67
CA ASN A 71 1.92 15.97 8.28
C ASN A 71 0.95 16.58 7.27
N ARG A 72 1.06 17.90 7.06
CA ARG A 72 0.18 18.67 6.18
C ARG A 72 0.06 18.05 4.78
N LYS A 73 1.17 17.70 4.13
CA LYS A 73 1.18 17.07 2.80
C LYS A 73 0.39 15.77 2.76
N LEU A 74 0.53 14.93 3.79
CA LEU A 74 -0.19 13.64 3.86
C LEU A 74 -1.67 13.83 4.21
N ARG A 75 -2.04 14.86 4.98
CA ARG A 75 -3.44 15.23 5.22
C ARG A 75 -4.11 15.72 3.94
N GLU A 76 -3.46 16.59 3.18
CA GLU A 76 -3.96 17.01 1.86
C GLU A 76 -4.12 15.82 0.90
N ARG A 77 -3.18 14.87 0.95
CA ARG A 77 -3.29 13.62 0.17
C ARG A 77 -4.50 12.78 0.64
N ALA A 78 -4.73 12.66 1.94
CA ALA A 78 -5.88 11.95 2.50
C ALA A 78 -7.21 12.56 2.03
N VAL A 79 -7.32 13.88 2.03
CA VAL A 79 -8.48 14.61 1.48
C VAL A 79 -8.68 14.27 0.00
N ARG A 80 -7.64 14.43 -0.83
CA ARG A 80 -7.74 14.14 -2.27
C ARG A 80 -8.17 12.69 -2.55
N VAL A 81 -7.54 11.73 -1.89
CA VAL A 81 -7.87 10.30 -2.09
C VAL A 81 -9.32 10.02 -1.67
N THR A 82 -9.73 10.49 -0.50
CA THR A 82 -11.10 10.28 0.01
C THR A 82 -12.13 10.91 -0.92
N GLN A 83 -11.86 12.12 -1.41
CA GLN A 83 -12.73 12.82 -2.36
C GLN A 83 -12.85 12.09 -3.69
N VAL A 84 -11.73 11.60 -4.25
CA VAL A 84 -11.75 10.82 -5.51
C VAL A 84 -12.55 9.52 -5.36
N VAL A 85 -12.39 8.80 -4.25
CA VAL A 85 -13.08 7.51 -4.04
C VAL A 85 -14.56 7.68 -3.74
N THR A 86 -14.94 8.74 -3.02
CA THR A 86 -16.33 8.93 -2.58
C THR A 86 -17.16 9.80 -3.53
N GLY A 87 -16.54 10.71 -4.28
CA GLY A 87 -17.22 11.75 -5.05
C GLY A 87 -17.86 12.86 -4.19
N ALA A 88 -17.65 12.84 -2.87
CA ALA A 88 -18.29 13.75 -1.93
C ALA A 88 -17.71 15.18 -1.97
N PRO A 89 -18.47 16.21 -1.57
CA PRO A 89 -17.96 17.57 -1.49
C PRO A 89 -16.86 17.71 -0.42
N LEU A 90 -15.94 18.66 -0.64
CA LEU A 90 -14.76 18.89 0.21
C LEU A 90 -15.11 19.00 1.70
N GLN A 91 -16.16 19.73 2.04
CA GLN A 91 -16.57 19.94 3.44
C GLN A 91 -16.93 18.61 4.14
N ALA A 92 -17.67 17.73 3.47
CA ALA A 92 -18.03 16.42 4.01
C ALA A 92 -16.79 15.52 4.18
N VAL A 93 -15.88 15.56 3.21
CA VAL A 93 -14.61 14.81 3.25
C VAL A 93 -13.73 15.25 4.42
N VAL A 94 -13.57 16.56 4.60
CA VAL A 94 -12.75 17.12 5.69
C VAL A 94 -13.36 16.77 7.04
N GLY A 95 -14.68 16.95 7.21
CA GLY A 95 -15.35 16.60 8.46
C GLY A 95 -15.22 15.12 8.82
N ALA A 96 -15.40 14.21 7.86
CA ALA A 96 -15.22 12.77 8.08
C ALA A 96 -13.77 12.41 8.42
N LEU A 97 -12.79 13.01 7.72
CA LEU A 97 -11.37 12.78 8.01
C LEU A 97 -10.98 13.29 9.39
N GLU A 98 -11.43 14.48 9.79
CA GLU A 98 -11.15 15.00 11.13
C GLU A 98 -11.77 14.12 12.22
N GLY A 99 -13.03 13.70 12.04
CA GLY A 99 -13.74 12.84 12.98
C GLY A 99 -13.08 11.46 13.19
N CYS A 100 -12.37 10.93 12.19
CA CYS A 100 -11.67 9.65 12.28
C CYS A 100 -10.14 9.76 12.45
N GLY A 101 -9.59 10.95 12.74
CA GLY A 101 -8.15 11.14 12.95
C GLY A 101 -7.32 11.01 11.68
N TYR A 102 -7.85 11.48 10.55
CA TYR A 102 -7.30 11.43 9.20
C TYR A 102 -6.96 10.01 8.72
N ARG A 103 -7.93 9.09 8.86
CA ARG A 103 -7.85 7.70 8.40
C ARG A 103 -8.72 7.51 7.15
N PRO A 104 -8.16 7.57 5.92
CA PRO A 104 -8.97 7.67 4.70
C PRO A 104 -9.94 6.50 4.50
N LYS A 105 -9.53 5.25 4.76
CA LYS A 105 -10.44 4.10 4.66
C LYS A 105 -11.67 4.23 5.53
N VAL A 106 -11.51 4.71 6.76
CA VAL A 106 -12.62 4.89 7.70
C VAL A 106 -13.53 6.01 7.19
N ALA A 107 -12.96 7.15 6.81
CA ALA A 107 -13.73 8.26 6.24
C ALA A 107 -14.50 7.88 4.97
N ILE A 108 -13.91 7.08 4.08
CA ILE A 108 -14.56 6.58 2.87
C ILE A 108 -15.79 5.73 3.23
N VAL A 109 -15.66 4.82 4.19
CA VAL A 109 -16.80 3.98 4.64
C VAL A 109 -17.86 4.81 5.33
N MET A 110 -17.48 5.74 6.23
CA MET A 110 -18.41 6.67 6.88
C MET A 110 -19.28 7.40 5.86
N ILE A 111 -18.66 7.96 4.81
CA ILE A 111 -19.35 8.72 3.77
C ILE A 111 -20.25 7.81 2.92
N ARG A 112 -19.74 6.66 2.45
CA ARG A 112 -20.47 5.80 1.50
C ARG A 112 -21.56 4.97 2.15
N ARG A 113 -21.45 4.69 3.45
CA ARG A 113 -22.45 3.93 4.23
C ARG A 113 -23.31 4.80 5.14
N ALA A 114 -23.06 6.11 5.17
CA ALA A 114 -23.72 7.05 6.07
C ALA A 114 -23.70 6.56 7.55
N CYS A 115 -22.52 6.14 8.01
CA CYS A 115 -22.32 5.55 9.34
C CYS A 115 -21.26 6.32 10.14
N ASP A 116 -21.23 6.10 11.45
CA ASP A 116 -20.24 6.73 12.32
C ASP A 116 -18.84 6.07 12.22
N THR A 117 -17.85 6.67 12.89
CA THR A 117 -16.47 6.16 12.89
C THR A 117 -16.35 4.75 13.47
N ALA A 118 -17.13 4.42 14.50
CA ALA A 118 -17.05 3.12 15.17
C ALA A 118 -17.67 2.01 14.29
N GLU A 119 -18.80 2.29 13.67
CA GLU A 119 -19.45 1.40 12.69
C GLU A 119 -18.58 1.19 11.46
N ALA A 120 -18.03 2.26 10.89
CA ALA A 120 -17.09 2.17 9.77
C ALA A 120 -15.86 1.33 10.10
N GLN A 121 -15.33 1.46 11.33
CA GLN A 121 -14.21 0.65 11.80
C GLN A 121 -14.59 -0.83 11.92
N LYS A 122 -15.75 -1.14 12.51
CA LYS A 122 -16.26 -2.52 12.63
C LYS A 122 -16.43 -3.18 11.27
N LEU A 123 -16.98 -2.46 10.29
CA LEU A 123 -17.14 -2.96 8.91
C LEU A 123 -15.78 -3.29 8.28
N LEU A 124 -14.81 -2.39 8.41
CA LEU A 124 -13.45 -2.64 7.91
C LEU A 124 -12.79 -3.83 8.61
N ASP A 125 -12.94 -3.97 9.92
CA ASP A 125 -12.34 -5.08 10.67
C ASP A 125 -12.93 -6.43 10.29
N ARG A 126 -14.26 -6.49 10.09
CA ARG A 126 -14.96 -7.69 9.61
C ARG A 126 -14.40 -8.17 8.27
N GLU A 127 -14.12 -7.24 7.37
CA GLU A 127 -13.58 -7.52 6.04
C GLU A 127 -12.04 -7.52 6.00
N ARG A 128 -11.36 -7.63 7.15
CA ARG A 128 -9.89 -7.64 7.27
C ARG A 128 -9.21 -6.43 6.59
N GLY A 129 -9.91 -5.31 6.57
CA GLY A 129 -9.49 -4.09 5.92
C GLY A 129 -9.68 -4.07 4.41
N ASP A 130 -10.36 -5.01 3.76
CA ASP A 130 -10.70 -4.83 2.35
C ASP A 130 -11.77 -3.75 2.19
N LEU A 131 -11.40 -2.62 1.58
CA LEU A 131 -12.31 -1.50 1.37
C LEU A 131 -13.38 -1.83 0.32
N ARG A 132 -13.10 -2.66 -0.69
CA ARG A 132 -14.13 -3.05 -1.67
C ARG A 132 -15.20 -3.91 -1.01
N ALA A 133 -14.79 -4.89 -0.21
CA ALA A 133 -15.71 -5.72 0.54
C ALA A 133 -16.52 -4.90 1.55
N ALA A 134 -15.89 -3.97 2.28
CA ALA A 134 -16.59 -3.12 3.24
C ALA A 134 -17.62 -2.17 2.59
N LEU A 135 -17.49 -1.88 1.29
CA LEU A 135 -18.42 -1.04 0.53
C LEU A 135 -19.49 -1.83 -0.24
N ALA A 136 -19.37 -3.15 -0.40
CA ALA A 136 -20.35 -3.97 -1.11
C ALA A 136 -21.68 -4.06 -0.36
N GLU A 137 -22.82 -3.76 -1.02
CA GLU A 137 -24.14 -3.90 -0.41
C GLU A 137 -24.36 -5.33 0.14
N PRO A 138 -24.94 -5.48 1.34
CA PRO A 138 -25.31 -6.80 1.83
C PRO A 138 -26.29 -7.42 0.83
N SER A 139 -25.95 -8.60 0.31
CA SER A 139 -26.83 -9.43 -0.50
C SER A 139 -28.02 -9.94 0.31
#